data_AF-Q11AB1-F1
#
_entry.id   AF-Q11AB1-F1
#
_cell.length_a   1.000
_cell.length_b   1.000
_cell.length_c   1.000
_cell.angle_alpha   90.00
_cell.angle_beta   90.00
_cell.angle_gamma   90.00
#
_symmetry.space_group_name_H-M   'P 1'
#
loop_
_entity.id
_entity.type
_entity.pdbx_description
1 polymer ?
#
loop_
_entity_poly.entity_id
_entity_poly.type
_entity_poly.pdbx_seq_one_letter_code
_entity_poly.pdbx_strand_id
1 'polypeptide(L)'
;MQILHLNLKLKGDDSVEFRFYWDNLLEFQPVSRSLGEISDLIKKSEAEYYTYLPVDYTQTGQNLYKWLNGDKRDLDRVIHDGSSGEGIVLAIATFEGLSHLPWELLHNDEDFLVNSTPAIVPVRWVPNSGSMKVLTMDDKPKNEALSVAFMPASPHNKPKLDLVEEEISILKASQESPFSLEIEYSGCLNKLKGLINKHDKGFFDVLHLAGHAENSYLITETESGEAKYSSAEDIADALLFKNPQLIFLSACRTAYSRESSIPSMAESLVKNGFKAVLGWGDRVLDTSAIAAAEIFYQNLSSGSTVTQALAQTYRKLIETEKGWHLLRLYVKESLPGALVTASATLGRIPPHRKITTLPVKNCYYQLKQCVSILKQDSKKGVLILGKSNITSLFTDGLCERLPKSKIVKLDQQIDEYEFVNKLASELENSEQRNALRNAFQRGDKLKYPLRDLFKKRNETGLEPLDISKNTQTFILTIFSGAIATYEDS
;
A
#
# COMPACT_ATOMS: atom_id res chain seq x y z
N MET A 1 -23.11 9.09 5.48
CA MET A 1 -23.32 8.65 4.09
C MET A 1 -24.31 7.51 4.11
N GLN A 2 -25.39 7.60 3.34
CA GLN A 2 -26.38 6.52 3.19
C GLN A 2 -25.84 5.41 2.27
N ILE A 3 -26.42 4.20 2.33
CA ILE A 3 -26.05 3.07 1.46
C ILE A 3 -27.20 2.76 0.51
N LEU A 4 -26.99 2.97 -0.79
CA LEU A 4 -27.87 2.53 -1.86
C LEU A 4 -27.32 1.24 -2.45
N HIS A 5 -28.09 0.16 -2.41
CA HIS A 5 -27.68 -1.12 -2.95
C HIS A 5 -28.09 -1.24 -4.42
N LEU A 6 -27.16 -1.70 -5.25
CA LEU A 6 -27.41 -2.21 -6.60
C LEU A 6 -27.10 -3.70 -6.61
N ASN A 7 -28.10 -4.54 -6.82
CA ASN A 7 -27.93 -5.99 -6.87
C ASN A 7 -28.36 -6.53 -8.24
N LEU A 8 -27.43 -7.17 -8.94
CA LEU A 8 -27.59 -7.70 -10.30
C LEU A 8 -27.66 -9.23 -10.22
N LYS A 9 -28.82 -9.82 -10.55
CA LYS A 9 -29.03 -11.27 -10.51
C LYS A 9 -29.45 -11.81 -11.86
N LEU A 10 -28.89 -12.95 -12.26
CA LEU A 10 -29.41 -13.75 -13.36
C LEU A 10 -30.87 -14.16 -13.09
N LYS A 11 -31.70 -14.10 -14.13
CA LYS A 11 -33.13 -14.40 -14.09
C LYS A 11 -33.51 -15.20 -15.35
N GLY A 12 -33.58 -16.51 -15.18
CA GLY A 12 -33.61 -17.44 -16.31
C GLY A 12 -32.31 -17.40 -17.10
N ASP A 13 -32.37 -17.86 -18.35
CA ASP A 13 -31.17 -18.09 -19.16
C ASP A 13 -30.75 -16.87 -20.01
N ASP A 14 -31.63 -15.87 -20.16
CA ASP A 14 -31.46 -14.75 -21.11
C ASP A 14 -31.48 -13.34 -20.48
N SER A 15 -31.73 -13.20 -19.17
CA SER A 15 -31.96 -11.87 -18.56
C SER A 15 -31.31 -11.68 -17.19
N VAL A 16 -31.10 -10.41 -16.83
CA VAL A 16 -30.59 -9.97 -15.54
C VAL A 16 -31.55 -8.98 -14.91
N GLU A 17 -31.86 -9.23 -13.64
CA GLU A 17 -32.68 -8.36 -12.81
C GLU A 17 -31.79 -7.45 -11.95
N PHE A 18 -32.00 -6.16 -12.13
CA PHE A 18 -31.41 -5.06 -11.38
C PHE A 18 -32.36 -4.74 -10.24
N ARG A 19 -31.83 -4.68 -9.03
CA ARG A 19 -32.58 -4.35 -7.82
C ARG A 19 -31.88 -3.20 -7.12
N PHE A 20 -32.56 -2.05 -7.08
CA PHE A 20 -32.14 -0.88 -6.32
C PHE A 20 -32.95 -0.81 -5.03
N TYR A 21 -32.30 -0.66 -3.88
CA TYR A 21 -32.95 -0.53 -2.57
C TYR A 21 -32.02 0.13 -1.54
N TRP A 22 -32.60 0.83 -0.57
CA TRP A 22 -31.89 1.44 0.54
C TRP A 22 -31.76 0.43 1.70
N ASP A 23 -32.73 0.41 2.61
CA ASP A 23 -32.67 -0.39 3.85
C ASP A 23 -33.45 -1.71 3.81
N ASN A 24 -34.31 -1.95 2.80
CA ASN A 24 -35.14 -3.16 2.71
C ASN A 24 -34.93 -3.93 1.40
N LEU A 25 -34.37 -5.13 1.51
CA LEU A 25 -34.14 -6.10 0.43
C LEU A 25 -35.40 -6.57 -0.32
N LEU A 26 -36.59 -6.35 0.25
CA LEU A 26 -37.88 -6.72 -0.34
C LEU A 26 -38.56 -5.54 -1.04
N GLU A 27 -38.11 -4.31 -0.79
CA GLU A 27 -38.66 -3.08 -1.39
C GLU A 27 -37.71 -2.58 -2.49
N PHE A 28 -37.84 -3.17 -3.68
CA PHE A 28 -37.13 -2.76 -4.89
C PHE A 28 -38.07 -2.78 -6.10
N GLN A 29 -37.83 -1.90 -7.07
CA GLN A 29 -38.46 -2.02 -8.39
C GLN A 29 -37.57 -2.91 -9.28
N PRO A 30 -38.01 -4.11 -9.70
CA PRO A 30 -37.22 -4.96 -10.59
C PRO A 30 -37.14 -4.37 -11.99
N VAL A 31 -35.93 -4.08 -12.45
CA VAL A 31 -35.65 -3.72 -13.84
C VAL A 31 -34.94 -4.90 -14.49
N SER A 32 -35.46 -5.43 -15.59
CA SER A 32 -34.84 -6.56 -16.30
C SER A 32 -34.19 -6.08 -17.61
N ARG A 33 -32.95 -6.51 -17.87
CA ARG A 33 -32.20 -6.28 -19.12
C ARG A 33 -31.76 -7.60 -19.73
N SER A 34 -31.51 -7.65 -21.04
CA SER A 34 -31.03 -8.87 -21.69
C SER A 34 -29.56 -9.16 -21.37
N LEU A 35 -29.17 -10.43 -21.41
CA LEU A 35 -27.75 -10.83 -21.37
C LEU A 35 -26.99 -10.40 -22.63
N GLY A 36 -27.68 -10.18 -23.75
CA GLY A 36 -27.11 -9.59 -24.96
C GLY A 36 -26.54 -8.19 -24.71
N GLU A 37 -27.35 -7.29 -24.14
CA GLU A 37 -26.92 -5.93 -23.74
C GLU A 37 -25.70 -5.96 -22.81
N ILE A 38 -25.67 -6.91 -21.87
CA ILE A 38 -24.55 -7.08 -20.93
C ILE A 38 -23.30 -7.59 -21.64
N SER A 39 -23.43 -8.58 -22.54
CA SER A 39 -22.33 -9.09 -23.35
C SER A 39 -21.71 -7.99 -24.19
N ASP A 40 -22.54 -7.14 -24.80
CA ASP A 40 -22.08 -6.04 -25.65
C ASP A 40 -21.47 -4.89 -24.83
N LEU A 41 -21.99 -4.59 -23.64
CA LEU A 41 -21.35 -3.66 -22.71
C LEU A 41 -19.96 -4.13 -22.26
N ILE A 42 -19.82 -5.43 -21.93
CA ILE A 42 -18.53 -6.02 -21.53
C ILE A 42 -17.55 -5.94 -22.70
N LYS A 43 -17.92 -6.41 -23.91
CA LYS A 43 -17.08 -6.31 -25.11
C LYS A 43 -16.67 -4.86 -25.41
N LYS A 44 -17.59 -3.91 -25.24
CA LYS A 44 -17.31 -2.48 -25.41
C LYS A 44 -16.31 -1.98 -24.37
N SER A 45 -16.46 -2.35 -23.10
CA SER A 45 -15.48 -2.01 -22.06
C SER A 45 -14.09 -2.63 -22.33
N GLU A 46 -14.03 -3.87 -22.83
CA GLU A 46 -12.79 -4.49 -23.25
C GLU A 46 -12.12 -3.77 -24.44
N ALA A 47 -12.92 -3.33 -25.42
CA ALA A 47 -12.43 -2.70 -26.64
C ALA A 47 -12.13 -1.19 -26.51
N GLU A 48 -12.79 -0.48 -25.60
CA GLU A 48 -12.71 0.98 -25.47
C GLU A 48 -12.02 1.46 -24.18
N TYR A 49 -12.07 0.69 -23.09
CA TYR A 49 -11.53 1.11 -21.78
C TYR A 49 -10.32 0.27 -21.33
N TYR A 50 -10.35 -1.05 -21.49
CA TYR A 50 -9.23 -1.94 -21.13
C TYR A 50 -8.14 -2.02 -22.21
N THR A 51 -7.77 -0.88 -22.78
CA THR A 51 -6.77 -0.77 -23.86
C THR A 51 -5.62 0.18 -23.51
N TYR A 52 -4.59 0.20 -24.35
CA TYR A 52 -3.43 1.09 -24.15
C TYR A 52 -3.76 2.58 -24.37
N LEU A 53 -4.78 2.88 -25.19
CA LEU A 53 -5.28 4.22 -25.45
C LEU A 53 -6.81 4.18 -25.31
N PRO A 54 -7.33 4.30 -24.07
CA PRO A 54 -8.76 4.24 -23.85
C PRO A 54 -9.48 5.44 -24.48
N VAL A 55 -10.75 5.21 -24.82
CA VAL A 55 -11.71 6.27 -25.14
C VAL A 55 -11.85 7.19 -23.92
N ASP A 56 -12.25 8.45 -24.15
CA ASP A 56 -12.48 9.43 -23.10
C ASP A 56 -13.33 8.82 -21.96
N TYR A 57 -12.81 8.93 -20.72
CA TYR A 57 -13.45 8.37 -19.54
C TYR A 57 -14.83 8.96 -19.28
N THR A 58 -15.06 10.21 -19.70
CA THR A 58 -16.37 10.89 -19.71
C THR A 58 -17.34 10.12 -20.59
N GLN A 59 -16.94 9.80 -21.83
CA GLN A 59 -17.78 9.09 -22.79
C GLN A 59 -18.05 7.63 -22.36
N THR A 60 -17.03 6.96 -21.80
CA THR A 60 -17.17 5.62 -21.19
C THR A 60 -18.18 5.67 -20.03
N GLY A 61 -18.02 6.67 -19.16
CA GLY A 61 -18.84 6.91 -17.98
C GLY A 61 -20.31 7.20 -18.28
N GLN A 62 -20.56 8.08 -19.24
CA GLN A 62 -21.91 8.41 -19.71
C GLN A 62 -22.59 7.20 -20.36
N ASN A 63 -21.86 6.38 -21.12
CA ASN A 63 -22.39 5.15 -21.70
C ASN A 63 -22.78 4.14 -20.61
N LEU A 64 -21.92 3.93 -19.61
CA LEU A 64 -22.21 3.06 -18.47
C LEU A 64 -23.37 3.58 -17.62
N TYR A 65 -23.45 4.90 -17.40
CA TYR A 65 -24.54 5.55 -16.66
C TYR A 65 -25.87 5.41 -17.39
N LYS A 66 -25.94 5.75 -18.68
CA LYS A 66 -27.14 5.63 -19.51
C LYS A 66 -27.63 4.18 -19.58
N TRP A 67 -26.71 3.23 -19.72
CA TRP A 67 -27.04 1.81 -19.64
C TRP A 67 -27.58 1.40 -18.27
N LEU A 68 -26.97 1.84 -17.17
CA LEU A 68 -27.44 1.48 -15.81
C LEU A 68 -28.82 2.11 -15.50
N ASN A 69 -28.96 3.40 -15.80
CA ASN A 69 -30.12 4.24 -15.50
C ASN A 69 -31.33 3.93 -16.40
N GLY A 70 -31.09 3.57 -17.67
CA GLY A 70 -32.13 3.22 -18.65
C GLY A 70 -33.10 4.36 -19.03
N ASP A 71 -34.00 4.07 -19.97
CA ASP A 71 -34.97 5.04 -20.50
C ASP A 71 -35.93 5.58 -19.43
N LYS A 72 -36.18 4.78 -18.39
CA LYS A 72 -37.05 5.13 -17.25
C LYS A 72 -36.33 5.91 -16.15
N ARG A 73 -35.02 6.18 -16.30
CA ARG A 73 -34.19 6.88 -15.31
C ARG A 73 -34.28 6.24 -13.91
N ASP A 74 -34.10 4.92 -13.88
CA ASP A 74 -34.32 4.10 -12.70
C ASP A 74 -33.37 4.45 -11.53
N LEU A 75 -32.11 4.76 -11.84
CA LEU A 75 -31.13 5.18 -10.84
C LEU A 75 -31.39 6.62 -10.35
N ASP A 76 -31.68 7.56 -11.27
CA ASP A 76 -32.02 8.94 -10.89
C ASP A 76 -33.22 8.99 -9.94
N ARG A 77 -34.28 8.23 -10.26
CA ARG A 77 -35.50 8.18 -9.44
C ARG A 77 -35.23 7.62 -8.05
N VAL A 78 -34.51 6.50 -7.93
CA VAL A 78 -34.21 5.91 -6.62
C VAL A 78 -33.31 6.81 -5.76
N ILE A 79 -32.38 7.55 -6.39
CA ILE A 79 -31.57 8.57 -5.70
C ILE A 79 -32.47 9.74 -5.24
N HIS A 80 -33.32 10.26 -6.12
CA HIS A 80 -34.20 11.40 -5.83
C HIS A 80 -35.21 11.09 -4.72
N ASP A 81 -35.83 9.92 -4.76
CA ASP A 81 -36.92 9.54 -3.86
C ASP A 81 -36.43 9.15 -2.44
N GLY A 82 -35.15 8.78 -2.28
CA GLY A 82 -34.62 8.23 -1.01
C GLY A 82 -33.36 8.88 -0.43
N SER A 83 -32.71 9.82 -1.14
CA SER A 83 -31.55 10.53 -0.60
C SER A 83 -31.93 11.52 0.50
N SER A 84 -31.18 11.53 1.59
CA SER A 84 -31.27 12.53 2.68
C SER A 84 -30.46 13.81 2.39
N GLY A 85 -29.87 13.94 1.20
CA GLY A 85 -28.93 15.01 0.86
C GLY A 85 -27.49 14.75 1.36
N GLU A 86 -27.22 13.58 1.95
CA GLU A 86 -25.87 13.12 2.26
C GLU A 86 -25.18 12.47 1.05
N GLY A 87 -23.87 12.25 1.16
CA GLY A 87 -23.14 11.36 0.25
C GLY A 87 -23.68 9.93 0.29
N ILE A 88 -23.65 9.26 -0.85
CA ILE A 88 -24.20 7.92 -1.05
C ILE A 88 -23.07 6.93 -1.27
N VAL A 89 -23.13 5.76 -0.64
CA VAL A 89 -22.34 4.60 -1.02
C VAL A 89 -23.21 3.75 -1.94
N LEU A 90 -22.81 3.62 -3.21
CA LEU A 90 -23.45 2.73 -4.15
C LEU A 90 -22.84 1.33 -3.96
N ALA A 91 -23.51 0.47 -3.18
CA ALA A 91 -23.07 -0.88 -2.86
C ALA A 91 -23.47 -1.85 -3.98
N ILE A 92 -22.53 -2.17 -4.86
CA ILE A 92 -22.73 -2.91 -6.10
C ILE A 92 -22.41 -4.40 -5.88
N ALA A 93 -23.45 -5.22 -5.84
CA ALA A 93 -23.36 -6.68 -5.91
C ALA A 93 -23.64 -7.17 -7.33
N THR A 94 -22.61 -7.70 -7.98
CA THR A 94 -22.65 -8.25 -9.35
C THR A 94 -22.63 -9.76 -9.34
N PHE A 95 -23.34 -10.41 -10.26
CA PHE A 95 -23.00 -11.76 -10.68
C PHE A 95 -21.70 -11.76 -11.53
N GLU A 96 -21.22 -12.97 -11.83
CA GLU A 96 -19.97 -13.19 -12.57
C GLU A 96 -19.87 -12.35 -13.85
N GLY A 97 -18.73 -11.67 -14.05
CA GLY A 97 -18.43 -10.92 -15.27
C GLY A 97 -18.82 -9.44 -15.27
N LEU A 98 -19.66 -8.96 -14.35
CA LEU A 98 -19.94 -7.52 -14.21
C LEU A 98 -19.11 -6.81 -13.13
N SER A 99 -18.43 -7.57 -12.25
CA SER A 99 -17.62 -7.02 -11.15
C SER A 99 -16.48 -6.12 -11.63
N HIS A 100 -15.90 -6.43 -12.79
CA HIS A 100 -14.73 -5.74 -13.32
C HIS A 100 -15.04 -4.37 -13.95
N LEU A 101 -16.30 -4.07 -14.31
CA LEU A 101 -16.67 -2.80 -14.94
C LEU A 101 -16.20 -1.58 -14.12
N PRO A 102 -15.85 -0.46 -14.78
CA PRO A 102 -15.36 0.75 -14.12
C PRO A 102 -16.52 1.58 -13.57
N TRP A 103 -17.20 1.08 -12.54
CA TRP A 103 -18.31 1.77 -11.86
C TRP A 103 -17.91 3.16 -11.33
N GLU A 104 -16.62 3.35 -11.03
CA GLU A 104 -16.02 4.64 -10.67
C GLU A 104 -16.22 5.72 -11.74
N LEU A 105 -16.34 5.33 -13.02
CA LEU A 105 -16.56 6.23 -14.14
C LEU A 105 -18.02 6.68 -14.33
N LEU A 106 -19.00 6.17 -13.56
CA LEU A 106 -20.40 6.57 -13.73
C LEU A 106 -20.53 8.11 -13.78
N HIS A 107 -21.09 8.62 -14.88
CA HIS A 107 -21.16 10.06 -15.18
C HIS A 107 -22.57 10.43 -15.63
N ASN A 108 -23.24 11.33 -14.91
CA ASN A 108 -24.66 11.67 -15.08
C ASN A 108 -24.92 12.71 -16.19
N ASP A 109 -24.10 12.72 -17.24
CA ASP A 109 -23.95 13.81 -18.23
C ASP A 109 -23.49 15.18 -17.69
N GLU A 110 -23.54 15.46 -16.37
CA GLU A 110 -23.01 16.71 -15.76
C GLU A 110 -21.60 16.56 -15.20
N ASP A 111 -21.36 15.52 -14.39
CA ASP A 111 -20.05 15.21 -13.78
C ASP A 111 -19.93 13.69 -13.47
N PHE A 112 -18.74 13.24 -13.09
CA PHE A 112 -18.56 11.93 -12.46
C PHE A 112 -19.25 11.88 -11.10
N LEU A 113 -20.00 10.81 -10.84
CA LEU A 113 -20.74 10.59 -9.59
C LEU A 113 -19.86 10.67 -8.33
N VAL A 114 -18.60 10.24 -8.43
CA VAL A 114 -17.62 10.31 -7.32
C VAL A 114 -17.16 11.74 -7.02
N ASN A 115 -17.31 12.66 -7.99
CA ASN A 115 -16.91 14.06 -7.87
C ASN A 115 -18.07 14.98 -7.46
N SER A 116 -19.31 14.56 -7.74
CA SER A 116 -20.55 15.28 -7.40
C SER A 116 -20.61 15.74 -5.94
N THR A 117 -21.46 16.73 -5.64
CA THR A 117 -21.71 17.20 -4.27
C THR A 117 -23.22 17.17 -3.99
N PRO A 118 -23.71 16.26 -3.12
CA PRO A 118 -22.96 15.23 -2.39
C PRO A 118 -22.41 14.12 -3.31
N ALA A 119 -21.31 13.47 -2.90
CA ALA A 119 -20.62 12.47 -3.71
C ALA A 119 -21.28 11.09 -3.62
N ILE A 120 -21.28 10.33 -4.71
CA ILE A 120 -21.76 8.94 -4.78
C ILE A 120 -20.55 8.02 -5.06
N VAL A 121 -20.22 7.18 -4.09
CA VAL A 121 -19.02 6.32 -4.09
C VAL A 121 -19.39 4.86 -4.40
N PRO A 122 -18.98 4.31 -5.56
CA PRO A 122 -19.12 2.88 -5.85
C PRO A 122 -18.28 2.02 -4.90
N VAL A 123 -18.88 0.95 -4.40
CA VAL A 123 -18.22 -0.08 -3.59
C VAL A 123 -18.65 -1.45 -4.08
N ARG A 124 -17.69 -2.33 -4.39
CA ARG A 124 -17.97 -3.71 -4.83
C ARG A 124 -18.33 -4.56 -3.61
N TRP A 125 -19.60 -4.89 -3.49
CA TRP A 125 -20.13 -5.64 -2.37
C TRP A 125 -20.28 -7.12 -2.72
N VAL A 126 -19.65 -7.97 -1.91
CA VAL A 126 -19.63 -9.43 -2.08
C VAL A 126 -20.50 -10.07 -1.00
N PRO A 127 -21.82 -10.26 -1.22
CA PRO A 127 -22.71 -10.84 -0.22
C PRO A 127 -22.36 -12.31 0.10
N ASN A 128 -22.66 -12.75 1.33
CA ASN A 128 -22.50 -14.15 1.71
C ASN A 128 -23.47 -15.07 0.94
N SER A 129 -22.94 -16.13 0.33
CA SER A 129 -23.73 -17.20 -0.27
C SER A 129 -24.75 -17.76 0.71
N GLY A 130 -26.04 -17.64 0.38
CA GLY A 130 -27.14 -18.15 1.21
C GLY A 130 -27.67 -17.19 2.30
N SER A 131 -27.04 -16.04 2.57
CA SER A 131 -27.63 -15.01 3.43
C SER A 131 -27.38 -13.60 2.90
N MET A 132 -28.38 -13.07 2.21
CA MET A 132 -28.37 -11.69 1.76
C MET A 132 -28.86 -10.82 2.91
N LYS A 133 -27.92 -10.28 3.69
CA LYS A 133 -28.17 -9.19 4.63
C LYS A 133 -27.95 -7.86 3.92
N VAL A 134 -28.61 -6.80 4.36
CA VAL A 134 -28.32 -5.42 3.93
C VAL A 134 -26.88 -5.09 4.37
N LEU A 135 -26.09 -4.45 3.51
CA LEU A 135 -24.77 -3.97 3.89
C LEU A 135 -24.95 -2.79 4.85
N THR A 136 -24.45 -2.92 6.07
CA THR A 136 -24.48 -1.85 7.06
C THR A 136 -23.10 -1.22 7.23
N MET A 137 -23.07 0.04 7.70
CA MET A 137 -21.84 0.68 8.14
C MET A 137 -21.52 0.26 9.56
N ASP A 138 -20.29 -0.22 9.81
CA ASP A 138 -19.76 -0.48 11.15
C ASP A 138 -18.98 0.76 11.61
N ASP A 139 -19.72 1.77 12.06
CA ASP A 139 -19.18 3.06 12.51
C ASP A 139 -18.89 3.02 14.01
N LYS A 140 -17.74 2.44 14.35
CA LYS A 140 -17.23 2.33 15.73
C LYS A 140 -15.78 2.83 15.80
N PRO A 141 -15.54 4.13 15.53
CA PRO A 141 -14.20 4.70 15.56
C PRO A 141 -13.57 4.55 16.93
N LYS A 142 -12.31 4.11 16.97
CA LYS A 142 -11.52 4.09 18.20
C LYS A 142 -11.06 5.50 18.56
N ASN A 143 -11.04 5.85 19.86
CA ASN A 143 -10.52 7.14 20.32
C ASN A 143 -8.97 7.14 20.42
N GLU A 144 -8.30 6.81 19.31
CA GLU A 144 -6.84 6.73 19.19
C GLU A 144 -6.36 7.27 17.83
N ALA A 145 -5.06 7.43 17.66
CA ALA A 145 -4.45 7.72 16.37
C ALA A 145 -4.43 6.47 15.48
N LEU A 146 -4.65 6.63 14.18
CA LEU A 146 -4.68 5.53 13.21
C LEU A 146 -3.41 4.67 13.30
N SER A 147 -3.54 3.37 13.09
CA SER A 147 -2.44 2.41 13.17
C SER A 147 -2.27 1.65 11.85
N VAL A 148 -1.13 1.85 11.20
CA VAL A 148 -0.84 1.31 9.85
C VAL A 148 0.38 0.39 9.90
N ALA A 149 0.19 -0.86 9.46
CA ALA A 149 1.29 -1.74 9.08
C ALA A 149 1.58 -1.54 7.59
N PHE A 150 2.83 -1.26 7.21
CA PHE A 150 3.24 -1.11 5.81
C PHE A 150 4.32 -2.13 5.44
N MET A 151 4.15 -2.81 4.30
CA MET A 151 5.13 -3.76 3.77
C MET A 151 5.42 -3.46 2.29
N PRO A 152 6.52 -2.74 1.99
CA PRO A 152 6.99 -2.51 0.63
C PRO A 152 7.78 -3.71 0.10
N ALA A 153 7.27 -4.35 -0.95
CA ALA A 153 7.88 -5.49 -1.65
C ALA A 153 8.49 -5.06 -3.00
N SER A 154 9.80 -5.23 -3.13
CA SER A 154 10.56 -4.94 -4.35
C SER A 154 11.69 -5.97 -4.51
N PRO A 155 11.37 -7.22 -4.91
CA PRO A 155 12.35 -8.28 -5.08
C PRO A 155 13.39 -7.94 -6.15
N HIS A 156 14.63 -8.41 -5.95
CA HIS A 156 15.80 -8.02 -6.75
C HIS A 156 15.69 -8.33 -8.26
N ASN A 157 14.84 -9.27 -8.64
CA ASN A 157 14.64 -9.76 -10.01
C ASN A 157 13.43 -9.15 -10.74
N LYS A 158 12.78 -8.12 -10.17
CA LYS A 158 11.69 -7.36 -10.80
C LYS A 158 12.11 -5.90 -11.07
N PRO A 159 11.42 -5.16 -11.95
CA PRO A 159 11.67 -3.73 -12.16
C PRO A 159 11.57 -2.94 -10.86
N LYS A 160 12.39 -1.89 -10.70
CA LYS A 160 12.33 -1.02 -9.52
C LYS A 160 11.07 -0.15 -9.58
N LEU A 161 10.32 -0.15 -8.48
CA LEU A 161 9.21 0.78 -8.21
C LEU A 161 9.72 1.93 -7.32
N ASP A 162 9.04 3.08 -7.35
CA ASP A 162 9.36 4.19 -6.46
C ASP A 162 8.64 4.09 -5.10
N LEU A 163 8.71 2.91 -4.47
CA LEU A 163 8.16 2.64 -3.12
C LEU A 163 8.74 3.58 -2.05
N VAL A 164 9.82 4.29 -2.36
CA VAL A 164 10.39 5.32 -1.49
C VAL A 164 9.50 6.53 -1.42
N GLU A 165 9.02 7.01 -2.57
CA GLU A 165 8.10 8.15 -2.61
C GLU A 165 6.73 7.77 -2.03
N GLU A 166 6.31 6.50 -2.16
CA GLU A 166 5.11 6.00 -1.49
C GLU A 166 5.28 5.98 0.04
N GLU A 167 6.44 5.54 0.56
CA GLU A 167 6.75 5.70 1.99
C GLU A 167 6.79 7.17 2.42
N ILE A 168 7.43 8.04 1.61
CA ILE A 168 7.51 9.48 1.87
C ILE A 168 6.11 10.12 1.88
N SER A 169 5.20 9.74 0.99
CA SER A 169 3.86 10.33 0.89
C SER A 169 2.95 9.88 2.05
N ILE A 170 3.03 8.60 2.44
CA ILE A 170 2.41 8.10 3.68
C ILE A 170 2.96 8.88 4.89
N LEU A 171 4.27 9.11 4.96
CA LEU A 171 4.89 9.89 6.04
C LEU A 171 4.48 11.38 6.02
N LYS A 172 4.31 12.02 4.86
CA LYS A 172 3.78 13.39 4.74
C LYS A 172 2.36 13.48 5.28
N ALA A 173 1.48 12.55 4.93
CA ALA A 173 0.14 12.48 5.49
C ALA A 173 0.16 12.41 7.04
N SER A 174 1.14 11.72 7.63
CA SER A 174 1.31 11.65 9.09
C SER A 174 1.85 12.94 9.75
N GLN A 175 2.31 13.93 8.97
CA GLN A 175 2.76 15.22 9.49
C GLN A 175 1.57 16.14 9.79
N GLU A 176 0.57 16.16 8.89
CA GLU A 176 -0.64 16.97 9.08
C GLU A 176 -1.62 16.33 10.07
N SER A 177 -1.79 15.01 9.99
CA SER A 177 -2.66 14.24 10.89
C SER A 177 -1.90 13.04 11.44
N PRO A 178 -1.34 13.14 12.67
CA PRO A 178 -0.45 12.12 13.21
C PRO A 178 -1.09 10.74 13.36
N PHE A 179 -0.44 9.74 12.77
CA PHE A 179 -0.77 8.31 12.91
C PHE A 179 0.47 7.47 13.18
N SER A 180 0.26 6.23 13.60
CA SER A 180 1.34 5.27 13.89
C SER A 180 1.66 4.45 12.65
N LEU A 181 2.94 4.34 12.31
CA LEU A 181 3.42 3.61 11.13
C LEU A 181 4.48 2.57 11.53
N GLU A 182 4.19 1.30 11.28
CA GLU A 182 5.09 0.16 11.50
C GLU A 182 5.47 -0.45 10.14
N ILE A 183 6.75 -0.36 9.76
CA ILE A 183 7.21 -0.77 8.43
C ILE A 183 8.01 -2.09 8.51
N GLU A 184 7.55 -3.10 7.77
CA GLU A 184 8.28 -4.36 7.61
C GLU A 184 9.04 -4.41 6.28
N TYR A 185 10.26 -3.89 6.33
CA TYR A 185 11.14 -3.71 5.18
C TYR A 185 11.48 -4.97 4.39
N SER A 186 11.43 -6.17 4.97
CA SER A 186 11.85 -7.39 4.26
C SER A 186 10.98 -7.76 3.05
N GLY A 187 9.80 -7.16 2.87
CA GLY A 187 8.85 -7.56 1.82
C GLY A 187 8.29 -8.98 1.98
N CYS A 188 8.58 -9.66 3.10
CA CYS A 188 8.38 -11.09 3.28
C CYS A 188 7.22 -11.38 4.24
N LEU A 189 6.24 -12.17 3.79
CA LEU A 189 5.05 -12.51 4.58
C LEU A 189 5.36 -13.22 5.91
N ASN A 190 6.46 -13.99 6.01
CA ASN A 190 6.87 -14.59 7.28
C ASN A 190 7.31 -13.55 8.31
N LYS A 191 8.00 -12.49 7.86
CA LYS A 191 8.41 -11.38 8.74
C LYS A 191 7.21 -10.47 9.06
N LEU A 192 6.30 -10.25 8.10
CA LEU A 192 5.03 -9.57 8.35
C LEU A 192 4.20 -10.31 9.41
N LYS A 193 4.02 -11.63 9.29
CA LYS A 193 3.40 -12.49 10.31
C LYS A 193 4.08 -12.32 11.67
N GLY A 194 5.42 -12.22 11.68
CA GLY A 194 6.20 -11.90 12.88
C GLY A 194 6.01 -10.48 13.43
N LEU A 195 5.67 -9.48 12.61
CA LEU A 195 5.26 -8.14 13.06
C LEU A 195 3.85 -8.20 13.65
N ILE A 196 2.87 -8.67 12.89
CA ILE A 196 1.46 -8.77 13.28
C ILE A 196 1.30 -9.58 14.58
N ASN A 197 2.07 -10.67 14.76
CA ASN A 197 1.98 -11.48 15.97
C ASN A 197 2.48 -10.81 17.25
N LYS A 198 3.32 -9.76 17.18
CA LYS A 198 3.82 -9.03 18.36
C LYS A 198 2.77 -8.14 19.03
N HIS A 199 1.70 -7.81 18.33
CA HIS A 199 0.67 -6.87 18.77
C HIS A 199 -0.68 -7.57 18.98
N ASP A 200 -1.57 -6.96 19.77
CA ASP A 200 -2.88 -7.54 20.03
C ASP A 200 -3.84 -7.48 18.83
N LYS A 201 -4.94 -8.24 18.91
CA LYS A 201 -5.98 -8.22 17.88
C LYS A 201 -6.59 -6.82 17.77
N GLY A 202 -6.67 -6.30 16.55
CA GLY A 202 -7.20 -4.96 16.29
C GLY A 202 -6.19 -3.83 16.53
N PHE A 203 -4.92 -4.14 16.81
CA PHE A 203 -3.87 -3.12 16.94
C PHE A 203 -3.62 -2.35 15.64
N PHE A 204 -3.64 -3.01 14.49
CA PHE A 204 -3.56 -2.36 13.18
C PHE A 204 -4.96 -2.13 12.61
N ASP A 205 -5.24 -0.89 12.20
CA ASP A 205 -6.46 -0.50 11.50
C ASP A 205 -6.35 -0.83 10.01
N VAL A 206 -5.16 -0.58 9.45
CA VAL A 206 -4.84 -0.76 8.03
C VAL A 206 -3.58 -1.61 7.86
N LEU A 207 -3.65 -2.58 6.95
CA LEU A 207 -2.47 -3.21 6.36
C LEU A 207 -2.26 -2.68 4.94
N HIS A 208 -1.14 -2.05 4.69
CA HIS A 208 -0.75 -1.57 3.37
C HIS A 208 0.35 -2.48 2.80
N LEU A 209 0.03 -3.18 1.71
CA LEU A 209 0.99 -3.98 0.95
C LEU A 209 1.23 -3.30 -0.40
N ALA A 210 2.47 -2.92 -0.69
CA ALA A 210 2.84 -2.23 -1.93
C ALA A 210 3.90 -3.02 -2.71
N GLY A 211 3.79 -3.05 -4.03
CA GLY A 211 4.74 -3.78 -4.88
C GLY A 211 4.21 -4.16 -6.26
N HIS A 212 4.76 -5.22 -6.84
CA HIS A 212 4.28 -5.78 -8.10
C HIS A 212 3.16 -6.78 -7.87
N ALA A 213 2.27 -6.94 -8.85
CA ALA A 213 1.31 -8.04 -8.89
C ALA A 213 1.16 -8.58 -10.32
N GLU A 214 0.88 -9.88 -10.43
CA GLU A 214 0.84 -10.63 -11.68
C GLU A 214 -0.11 -11.83 -11.50
N ASN A 215 -1.06 -12.02 -12.44
CA ASN A 215 -2.03 -13.13 -12.45
C ASN A 215 -2.77 -13.35 -11.11
N SER A 216 -3.24 -12.26 -10.47
CA SER A 216 -3.89 -12.25 -9.14
C SER A 216 -3.02 -12.63 -7.94
N TYR A 217 -1.70 -12.70 -8.10
CA TYR A 217 -0.73 -12.83 -7.00
C TYR A 217 -0.03 -11.49 -6.73
N LEU A 218 0.20 -11.15 -5.47
CA LEU A 218 1.15 -10.12 -5.07
C LEU A 218 2.55 -10.71 -5.09
N ILE A 219 3.51 -10.01 -5.70
CA ILE A 219 4.91 -10.45 -5.77
C ILE A 219 5.66 -9.91 -4.56
N THR A 220 5.65 -10.72 -3.51
CA THR A 220 6.36 -10.52 -2.24
C THR A 220 7.82 -10.98 -2.34
N GLU A 221 8.55 -10.96 -1.22
CA GLU A 221 9.93 -11.43 -1.12
C GLU A 221 10.07 -12.71 -0.27
N THR A 222 11.00 -13.58 -0.65
CA THR A 222 11.56 -14.60 0.25
C THR A 222 12.42 -13.93 1.34
N GLU A 223 12.89 -14.69 2.34
CA GLU A 223 13.83 -14.12 3.33
C GLU A 223 15.18 -13.71 2.72
N SER A 224 15.51 -14.19 1.51
CA SER A 224 16.68 -13.79 0.73
C SER A 224 16.41 -12.62 -0.25
N GLY A 225 15.19 -12.09 -0.30
CA GLY A 225 14.81 -10.99 -1.21
C GLY A 225 14.54 -11.40 -2.67
N GLU A 226 14.33 -12.70 -2.93
CA GLU A 226 13.88 -13.18 -4.25
C GLU A 226 12.36 -13.06 -4.39
N ALA A 227 11.85 -12.91 -5.61
CA ALA A 227 10.40 -12.83 -5.84
C ALA A 227 9.67 -14.11 -5.38
N LYS A 228 8.69 -13.93 -4.49
CA LYS A 228 7.68 -14.94 -4.12
C LYS A 228 6.30 -14.45 -4.56
N TYR A 229 5.70 -15.16 -5.50
CA TYR A 229 4.28 -15.01 -5.83
C TYR A 229 3.45 -15.47 -4.64
N SER A 230 2.60 -14.59 -4.10
CA SER A 230 1.76 -14.88 -2.95
C SER A 230 0.29 -14.56 -3.20
N SER A 231 -0.57 -15.52 -2.85
CA SER A 231 -2.01 -15.45 -3.08
C SER A 231 -2.75 -14.66 -1.98
N ALA A 232 -4.07 -14.57 -2.10
CA ALA A 232 -4.92 -14.03 -1.02
C ALA A 232 -4.86 -14.92 0.24
N GLU A 233 -4.69 -16.23 0.07
CA GLU A 233 -4.59 -17.23 1.14
C GLU A 233 -3.25 -17.11 1.88
N ASP A 234 -2.12 -16.93 1.16
CA ASP A 234 -0.81 -16.64 1.78
C ASP A 234 -0.88 -15.41 2.70
N ILE A 235 -1.61 -14.37 2.30
CA ILE A 235 -1.80 -13.14 3.10
C ILE A 235 -2.75 -13.40 4.26
N ALA A 236 -3.82 -14.17 4.05
CA ALA A 236 -4.73 -14.58 5.12
C ALA A 236 -3.98 -15.36 6.23
N ASP A 237 -3.14 -16.32 5.83
CA ASP A 237 -2.29 -17.11 6.72
C ASP A 237 -1.20 -16.29 7.42
N ALA A 238 -0.77 -15.17 6.83
CA ALA A 238 0.14 -14.22 7.48
C ALA A 238 -0.55 -13.41 8.60
N LEU A 239 -1.87 -13.19 8.49
CA LEU A 239 -2.67 -12.38 9.42
C LEU A 239 -3.40 -13.22 10.49
N LEU A 240 -3.68 -14.49 10.19
CA LEU A 240 -4.34 -15.49 11.05
C LEU A 240 -5.71 -15.02 11.57
N PHE A 241 -5.72 -14.30 12.69
CA PHE A 241 -6.92 -13.81 13.39
C PHE A 241 -6.79 -12.34 13.82
N LYS A 242 -5.67 -11.67 13.48
CA LYS A 242 -5.35 -10.28 13.82
C LYS A 242 -5.67 -9.37 12.63
N ASN A 243 -6.86 -9.56 12.07
CA ASN A 243 -7.30 -8.94 10.82
C ASN A 243 -7.49 -7.42 11.02
N PRO A 244 -6.90 -6.58 10.17
CA PRO A 244 -7.17 -5.14 10.15
C PRO A 244 -8.61 -4.87 9.65
N GLN A 245 -9.11 -3.65 9.87
CA GLN A 245 -10.40 -3.23 9.32
C GLN A 245 -10.33 -3.04 7.79
N LEU A 246 -9.16 -2.66 7.29
CA LEU A 246 -8.88 -2.42 5.88
C LEU A 246 -7.53 -3.05 5.46
N ILE A 247 -7.51 -3.68 4.29
CA ILE A 247 -6.26 -3.98 3.57
C ILE A 247 -6.18 -3.05 2.36
N PHE A 248 -5.04 -2.42 2.10
CA PHE A 248 -4.75 -1.71 0.86
C PHE A 248 -3.67 -2.48 0.09
N LEU A 249 -4.04 -3.01 -1.09
CA LEU A 249 -3.17 -3.69 -2.03
C LEU A 249 -2.69 -2.71 -3.13
N SER A 250 -1.65 -1.93 -2.83
CA SER A 250 -1.03 -0.99 -3.78
C SER A 250 -0.10 -1.73 -4.76
N ALA A 251 -0.72 -2.50 -5.65
CA ALA A 251 -0.09 -3.14 -6.79
C ALA A 251 -1.08 -3.21 -7.96
N CYS A 252 -0.58 -3.21 -9.20
CA CYS A 252 -1.41 -3.24 -10.41
C CYS A 252 -2.38 -4.43 -10.43
N ARG A 253 -3.62 -4.23 -10.90
CA ARG A 253 -4.64 -5.30 -11.11
C ARG A 253 -5.06 -6.10 -9.87
N THR A 254 -4.72 -5.68 -8.65
CA THR A 254 -5.15 -6.37 -7.41
C THR A 254 -6.67 -6.37 -7.20
N ALA A 255 -7.36 -5.40 -7.77
CA ALA A 255 -8.82 -5.25 -7.77
C ALA A 255 -9.44 -5.47 -9.17
N TYR A 256 -8.78 -6.28 -10.00
CA TYR A 256 -9.21 -6.67 -11.34
C TYR A 256 -9.24 -8.19 -11.48
N SER A 257 -10.22 -8.68 -12.25
CA SER A 257 -10.13 -9.97 -12.93
C SER A 257 -10.77 -9.82 -14.30
N ARG A 258 -10.23 -10.55 -15.29
CA ARG A 258 -10.80 -10.61 -16.63
C ARG A 258 -11.80 -11.76 -16.76
N GLU A 259 -11.51 -12.88 -16.12
CA GLU A 259 -12.33 -14.09 -16.21
C GLU A 259 -13.40 -14.05 -15.11
N SER A 260 -14.65 -14.21 -15.52
CA SER A 260 -15.83 -14.07 -14.64
C SER A 260 -15.84 -15.09 -13.49
N SER A 261 -15.19 -16.24 -13.70
CA SER A 261 -15.03 -17.37 -12.77
C SER A 261 -13.84 -17.21 -11.81
N ILE A 262 -12.89 -16.30 -12.10
CA ILE A 262 -11.70 -16.09 -11.27
C ILE A 262 -11.89 -14.79 -10.48
N PRO A 263 -11.98 -14.82 -9.14
CA PRO A 263 -12.06 -13.61 -8.32
C PRO A 263 -10.79 -12.76 -8.44
N SER A 264 -10.94 -11.43 -8.32
CA SER A 264 -9.78 -10.56 -8.12
C SER A 264 -9.11 -10.83 -6.76
N MET A 265 -7.85 -10.43 -6.58
CA MET A 265 -7.14 -10.64 -5.31
C MET A 265 -7.86 -9.96 -4.13
N ALA A 266 -8.41 -8.76 -4.35
CA ALA A 266 -9.23 -8.05 -3.38
C ALA A 266 -10.54 -8.80 -3.06
N GLU A 267 -11.18 -9.40 -4.08
CA GLU A 267 -12.38 -10.21 -3.91
C GLU A 267 -12.11 -11.51 -3.12
N SER A 268 -11.00 -12.19 -3.41
CA SER A 268 -10.57 -13.39 -2.67
C SER A 268 -10.28 -13.09 -1.20
N LEU A 269 -9.61 -11.96 -0.90
CA LEU A 269 -9.38 -11.54 0.49
C LEU A 269 -10.69 -11.27 1.24
N VAL A 270 -11.65 -10.53 0.67
CA VAL A 270 -12.94 -10.34 1.37
C VAL A 270 -13.68 -11.68 1.52
N LYS A 271 -13.65 -12.57 0.51
CA LYS A 271 -14.20 -13.94 0.63
C LYS A 271 -13.56 -14.72 1.79
N ASN A 272 -12.23 -14.62 1.96
CA ASN A 272 -11.44 -15.19 3.07
C ASN A 272 -11.67 -14.51 4.44
N GLY A 273 -12.59 -13.53 4.54
CA GLY A 273 -13.08 -12.98 5.81
C GLY A 273 -12.48 -11.63 6.20
N PHE A 274 -11.76 -10.96 5.31
CA PHE A 274 -11.39 -9.54 5.51
C PHE A 274 -12.60 -8.62 5.28
N LYS A 275 -12.76 -7.60 6.12
CA LYS A 275 -13.95 -6.74 6.09
C LYS A 275 -13.99 -5.88 4.82
N ALA A 276 -12.87 -5.21 4.52
CA ALA A 276 -12.71 -4.35 3.36
C ALA A 276 -11.30 -4.47 2.75
N VAL A 277 -11.23 -4.38 1.42
CA VAL A 277 -9.97 -4.37 0.67
C VAL A 277 -10.01 -3.32 -0.42
N LEU A 278 -9.03 -2.41 -0.41
CA LEU A 278 -8.78 -1.40 -1.43
C LEU A 278 -7.68 -1.91 -2.37
N GLY A 279 -7.82 -1.71 -3.68
CA GLY A 279 -6.81 -2.11 -4.66
C GLY A 279 -7.02 -1.49 -6.04
N TRP A 280 -6.21 -1.89 -7.02
CA TRP A 280 -6.18 -1.27 -8.35
C TRP A 280 -6.82 -2.13 -9.45
N GLY A 281 -7.71 -1.52 -10.23
CA GLY A 281 -8.55 -2.13 -11.28
C GLY A 281 -7.91 -2.30 -12.65
N ASP A 282 -6.70 -1.77 -12.84
CA ASP A 282 -5.79 -2.09 -13.95
C ASP A 282 -4.35 -1.72 -13.54
N ARG A 283 -3.47 -1.45 -14.51
CA ARG A 283 -2.14 -0.86 -14.34
C ARG A 283 -2.28 0.61 -13.93
N VAL A 284 -1.68 0.96 -12.80
CA VAL A 284 -1.63 2.32 -12.26
C VAL A 284 -0.21 2.88 -12.44
N LEU A 285 -0.08 4.21 -12.57
CA LEU A 285 1.21 4.89 -12.53
C LEU A 285 1.63 5.12 -11.08
N ASP A 286 2.92 5.02 -10.77
CA ASP A 286 3.46 5.33 -9.44
C ASP A 286 2.95 6.69 -8.92
N THR A 287 2.89 7.73 -9.76
CA THR A 287 2.36 9.07 -9.38
C THR A 287 0.93 9.00 -8.84
N SER A 288 0.04 8.30 -9.55
CA SER A 288 -1.36 8.15 -9.15
C SER A 288 -1.50 7.32 -7.87
N ALA A 289 -0.67 6.29 -7.68
CA ALA A 289 -0.69 5.46 -6.48
C ALA A 289 -0.16 6.20 -5.24
N ILE A 290 0.97 6.89 -5.38
CA ILE A 290 1.62 7.69 -4.33
C ILE A 290 0.68 8.81 -3.85
N ALA A 291 0.06 9.54 -4.79
CA ALA A 291 -0.91 10.59 -4.48
C ALA A 291 -2.18 10.03 -3.82
N ALA A 292 -2.70 8.90 -4.33
CA ALA A 292 -3.86 8.24 -3.74
C ALA A 292 -3.62 7.86 -2.28
N ALA A 293 -2.46 7.27 -1.97
CA ALA A 293 -2.08 6.91 -0.61
C ALA A 293 -1.98 8.14 0.31
N GLU A 294 -1.31 9.22 -0.13
CA GLU A 294 -1.16 10.46 0.65
C GLU A 294 -2.52 11.05 1.05
N ILE A 295 -3.39 11.29 0.07
CA ILE A 295 -4.72 11.89 0.27
C ILE A 295 -5.62 10.95 1.10
N PHE A 296 -5.54 9.64 0.86
CA PHE A 296 -6.36 8.67 1.58
C PHE A 296 -5.98 8.60 3.07
N TYR A 297 -4.70 8.47 3.39
CA TYR A 297 -4.24 8.41 4.79
C TYR A 297 -4.41 9.73 5.54
N GLN A 298 -4.25 10.89 4.87
CA GLN A 298 -4.51 12.21 5.45
C GLN A 298 -5.95 12.32 5.96
N ASN A 299 -6.93 11.91 5.14
CA ASN A 299 -8.35 11.97 5.51
C ASN A 299 -8.74 10.86 6.51
N LEU A 300 -8.25 9.63 6.31
CA LEU A 300 -8.56 8.50 7.19
C LEU A 300 -8.03 8.70 8.63
N SER A 301 -6.81 9.23 8.77
CA SER A 301 -6.24 9.56 10.09
C SER A 301 -6.91 10.76 10.76
N SER A 302 -7.50 11.66 9.97
CA SER A 302 -8.30 12.81 10.44
C SER A 302 -9.70 12.42 10.93
N GLY A 303 -10.09 11.16 10.83
CA GLY A 303 -11.37 10.62 11.31
C GLY A 303 -12.50 10.57 10.29
N SER A 304 -12.22 10.79 9.00
CA SER A 304 -13.18 10.49 7.92
C SER A 304 -13.51 9.00 7.88
N THR A 305 -14.73 8.64 7.46
CA THR A 305 -15.04 7.24 7.11
C THR A 305 -14.20 6.77 5.93
N VAL A 306 -14.03 5.45 5.78
CA VAL A 306 -13.29 4.88 4.63
C VAL A 306 -13.85 5.38 3.27
N THR A 307 -15.17 5.54 3.14
CA THR A 307 -15.80 6.04 1.90
C THR A 307 -15.71 7.57 1.75
N GLN A 308 -15.70 8.33 2.84
CA GLN A 308 -15.43 9.78 2.77
C GLN A 308 -13.98 10.04 2.34
N ALA A 309 -13.01 9.35 2.95
CA ALA A 309 -11.60 9.43 2.55
C ALA A 309 -11.42 9.05 1.07
N LEU A 310 -12.08 7.97 0.62
CA LEU A 310 -12.05 7.55 -0.78
C LEU A 310 -12.70 8.57 -1.73
N ALA A 311 -13.81 9.21 -1.36
CA ALA A 311 -14.43 10.28 -2.15
C ALA A 311 -13.48 11.49 -2.31
N GLN A 312 -12.82 11.89 -1.23
CA GLN A 312 -11.84 12.98 -1.22
C GLN A 312 -10.62 12.63 -2.08
N THR A 313 -10.16 11.38 -2.03
CA THR A 313 -9.13 10.84 -2.94
C THR A 313 -9.56 10.91 -4.40
N TYR A 314 -10.76 10.43 -4.77
CA TYR A 314 -11.23 10.52 -6.17
C TYR A 314 -11.29 11.96 -6.67
N ARG A 315 -11.99 12.85 -5.93
CA ARG A 315 -12.11 14.28 -6.28
C ARG A 315 -10.75 14.91 -6.54
N LYS A 316 -9.79 14.67 -5.65
CA LYS A 316 -8.47 15.30 -5.79
C LYS A 316 -7.63 14.68 -6.91
N LEU A 317 -7.73 13.37 -7.14
CA LEU A 317 -7.03 12.71 -8.25
C LEU A 317 -7.64 13.07 -9.61
N ILE A 318 -8.95 13.34 -9.72
CA ILE A 318 -9.58 13.81 -10.97
C ILE A 318 -8.92 15.10 -11.49
N GLU A 319 -8.49 15.99 -10.58
CA GLU A 319 -7.79 17.23 -10.93
C GLU A 319 -6.37 17.03 -11.47
N THR A 320 -5.68 15.93 -11.10
CA THR A 320 -4.22 15.80 -11.26
C THR A 320 -3.72 14.52 -11.94
N GLU A 321 -4.46 13.42 -11.88
CA GLU A 321 -3.99 12.06 -12.16
C GLU A 321 -4.98 11.26 -13.02
N LYS A 322 -4.51 10.65 -14.12
CA LYS A 322 -5.39 9.89 -15.04
C LYS A 322 -5.87 8.55 -14.48
N GLY A 323 -5.24 8.04 -13.42
CA GLY A 323 -5.50 6.73 -12.84
C GLY A 323 -6.58 6.70 -11.74
N TRP A 324 -7.27 7.82 -11.47
CA TRP A 324 -8.18 7.96 -10.33
C TRP A 324 -9.26 6.85 -10.23
N HIS A 325 -9.85 6.48 -11.37
CA HIS A 325 -10.94 5.48 -11.47
C HIS A 325 -10.48 4.03 -11.28
N LEU A 326 -9.17 3.80 -11.25
CA LEU A 326 -8.61 2.47 -11.02
C LEU A 326 -8.64 2.08 -9.55
N LEU A 327 -8.76 3.03 -8.61
CA LEU A 327 -8.85 2.71 -7.19
C LEU A 327 -10.23 2.09 -6.90
N ARG A 328 -10.27 0.94 -6.25
CA ARG A 328 -11.51 0.13 -6.11
C ARG A 328 -11.63 -0.48 -4.72
N LEU A 329 -12.74 -0.23 -4.04
CA LEU A 329 -13.04 -0.79 -2.71
C LEU A 329 -13.95 -2.01 -2.83
N TYR A 330 -13.53 -3.12 -2.22
CA TYR A 330 -14.32 -4.34 -2.02
C TYR A 330 -14.72 -4.49 -0.55
N VAL A 331 -15.95 -4.95 -0.28
CA VAL A 331 -16.47 -5.25 1.07
C VAL A 331 -17.35 -6.49 1.07
N LYS A 332 -17.54 -7.13 2.22
CA LYS A 332 -18.36 -8.35 2.37
C LYS A 332 -19.57 -8.18 3.29
N GLU A 333 -19.35 -8.15 4.61
CA GLU A 333 -20.46 -8.20 5.59
C GLU A 333 -20.88 -6.82 6.12
N SER A 334 -19.91 -5.91 6.25
CA SER A 334 -20.11 -4.54 6.72
C SER A 334 -19.08 -3.62 6.07
N LEU A 335 -19.49 -2.38 5.79
CA LEU A 335 -18.60 -1.32 5.36
C LEU A 335 -17.93 -0.71 6.60
N PRO A 336 -16.60 -0.62 6.72
CA PRO A 336 -15.99 0.13 7.81
C PRO A 336 -16.40 1.61 7.74
N GLY A 337 -16.87 2.16 8.87
CA GLY A 337 -17.12 3.59 9.03
C GLY A 337 -15.82 4.37 9.21
N ALA A 338 -15.77 5.27 10.20
CA ALA A 338 -14.52 5.85 10.66
C ALA A 338 -13.73 4.79 11.45
N LEU A 339 -12.44 4.60 11.14
CA LEU A 339 -11.58 3.65 11.87
C LEU A 339 -11.13 4.24 13.21
N VAL A 340 -10.91 5.56 13.23
CA VAL A 340 -10.49 6.34 14.38
C VAL A 340 -11.29 7.63 14.48
N THR A 341 -11.36 8.21 15.68
CA THR A 341 -12.00 9.49 15.91
C THR A 341 -11.21 10.65 15.30
N ALA A 342 -11.88 11.79 15.11
CA ALA A 342 -11.26 13.01 14.63
C ALA A 342 -10.11 13.52 15.53
N SER A 343 -9.17 14.25 14.93
CA SER A 343 -7.94 14.67 15.61
C SER A 343 -8.13 15.61 16.80
N ALA A 344 -9.26 16.31 16.88
CA ALA A 344 -9.63 17.17 18.02
C ALA A 344 -10.48 16.46 19.10
N THR A 345 -10.74 15.15 18.98
CA THR A 345 -11.57 14.41 19.95
C THR A 345 -10.90 14.34 21.33
N LEU A 346 -11.67 14.66 22.37
CA LEU A 346 -11.18 14.66 23.75
C LEU A 346 -10.70 13.27 24.17
N GLY A 347 -9.50 13.22 24.77
CA GLY A 347 -8.91 11.97 25.26
C GLY A 347 -8.39 11.02 24.17
N ARG A 348 -8.27 11.47 22.91
CA ARG A 348 -7.68 10.67 21.82
C ARG A 348 -6.27 10.22 22.18
N ILE A 349 -6.03 8.92 22.17
CA ILE A 349 -4.71 8.33 22.43
C ILE A 349 -3.76 8.71 21.28
N PRO A 350 -2.56 9.28 21.54
CA PRO A 350 -1.62 9.69 20.49
C PRO A 350 -0.97 8.48 19.79
N PRO A 351 -0.26 8.69 18.65
CA PRO A 351 0.46 7.63 17.98
C PRO A 351 1.45 6.89 18.89
N HIS A 352 1.39 5.56 18.93
CA HIS A 352 2.30 4.73 19.72
C HIS A 352 3.69 4.61 19.08
N ARG A 353 3.79 4.80 17.75
CA ARG A 353 5.06 4.81 17.00
C ARG A 353 5.01 5.86 15.90
N LYS A 354 5.58 7.04 16.17
CA LYS A 354 5.75 8.08 15.16
C LYS A 354 7.10 7.89 14.43
N ILE A 355 7.04 7.67 13.12
CA ILE A 355 8.22 7.82 12.24
C ILE A 355 8.21 9.26 11.74
N THR A 356 9.32 9.97 11.89
CA THR A 356 9.46 11.40 11.55
C THR A 356 10.51 11.64 10.49
N THR A 357 11.51 10.77 10.39
CA THR A 357 12.60 10.87 9.43
C THR A 357 12.19 10.24 8.11
N LEU A 358 12.00 11.09 7.11
CA LEU A 358 11.81 10.70 5.71
C LEU A 358 13.04 9.93 5.21
N PRO A 359 12.87 8.80 4.50
CA PRO A 359 14.00 8.06 3.96
C PRO A 359 14.73 8.87 2.87
N VAL A 360 16.06 8.77 2.82
CA VAL A 360 16.85 9.35 1.72
C VAL A 360 16.60 8.53 0.45
N LYS A 361 15.98 9.15 -0.57
CA LYS A 361 15.53 8.47 -1.81
C LYS A 361 16.54 7.47 -2.40
N ASN A 362 17.76 7.96 -2.66
CA ASN A 362 18.82 7.18 -3.29
C ASN A 362 19.43 6.08 -2.39
N CYS A 363 19.06 6.03 -1.10
CA CYS A 363 19.57 5.08 -0.12
C CYS A 363 18.48 4.14 0.42
N TYR A 364 17.25 4.18 -0.12
CA TYR A 364 16.12 3.44 0.44
C TYR A 364 16.32 1.92 0.48
N TYR A 365 16.76 1.35 -0.64
CA TYR A 365 17.03 -0.07 -0.76
C TYR A 365 18.10 -0.53 0.24
N GLN A 366 19.08 0.33 0.52
CA GLN A 366 20.12 0.13 1.52
C GLN A 366 19.58 0.24 2.94
N LEU A 367 18.70 1.21 3.23
CA LEU A 367 18.00 1.33 4.51
C LEU A 367 17.18 0.06 4.78
N LYS A 368 16.40 -0.39 3.79
CA LYS A 368 15.64 -1.66 3.80
C LYS A 368 16.54 -2.86 4.10
N GLN A 369 17.65 -3.01 3.38
CA GLN A 369 18.60 -4.11 3.57
C GLN A 369 19.27 -4.06 4.96
N CYS A 370 19.72 -2.88 5.41
CA CYS A 370 20.28 -2.69 6.75
C CYS A 370 19.28 -3.05 7.85
N VAL A 371 18.04 -2.54 7.79
CA VAL A 371 17.00 -2.86 8.78
C VAL A 371 16.69 -4.36 8.76
N SER A 372 16.58 -4.98 7.59
CA SER A 372 16.32 -6.42 7.47
C SER A 372 17.44 -7.26 8.12
N ILE A 373 18.71 -6.95 7.83
CA ILE A 373 19.85 -7.73 8.30
C ILE A 373 20.13 -7.50 9.79
N LEU A 374 20.06 -6.26 10.28
CA LEU A 374 20.24 -5.94 11.70
C LEU A 374 19.11 -6.48 12.58
N LYS A 375 17.90 -6.69 12.03
CA LYS A 375 16.81 -7.42 12.71
C LYS A 375 17.10 -8.93 12.83
N GLN A 376 17.97 -9.50 12.00
CA GLN A 376 18.22 -10.95 11.94
C GLN A 376 19.42 -11.39 12.79
N ASP A 377 20.49 -10.60 12.83
CA ASP A 377 21.74 -10.97 13.52
C ASP A 377 22.33 -9.78 14.28
N SER A 378 22.32 -9.88 15.61
CA SER A 378 22.86 -8.85 16.52
C SER A 378 24.39 -8.76 16.53
N LYS A 379 25.10 -9.67 15.85
CA LYS A 379 26.55 -9.62 15.64
C LYS A 379 26.95 -8.85 14.37
N LYS A 380 25.97 -8.37 13.60
CA LYS A 380 26.22 -7.53 12.42
C LYS A 380 26.10 -6.07 12.78
N GLY A 381 26.90 -5.25 12.11
CA GLY A 381 26.85 -3.80 12.21
C GLY A 381 26.93 -3.15 10.84
N VAL A 382 26.76 -1.83 10.81
CA VAL A 382 26.75 -1.03 9.58
C VAL A 382 27.71 0.14 9.75
N LEU A 383 28.67 0.25 8.84
CA LEU A 383 29.54 1.41 8.72
C LEU A 383 28.92 2.39 7.71
N ILE A 384 28.72 3.64 8.12
CA ILE A 384 28.18 4.73 7.29
C ILE A 384 29.25 5.82 7.22
N LEU A 385 29.83 6.05 6.05
CA LEU A 385 30.81 7.11 5.81
C LEU A 385 30.24 8.11 4.79
N GLY A 386 30.30 9.41 5.05
CA GLY A 386 29.85 10.44 4.10
C GLY A 386 29.64 11.82 4.72
N LYS A 387 28.96 12.73 3.99
CA LYS A 387 28.63 14.08 4.50
C LYS A 387 27.54 14.05 5.57
N SER A 388 27.76 14.80 6.65
CA SER A 388 26.93 14.84 7.86
C SER A 388 25.43 14.99 7.63
N ASN A 389 25.00 15.79 6.66
CA ASN A 389 23.58 16.03 6.40
C ASN A 389 22.82 14.79 5.93
N ILE A 390 23.40 14.02 5.01
CA ILE A 390 22.78 12.81 4.46
C ILE A 390 23.10 11.59 5.35
N THR A 391 24.29 11.53 5.98
CA THR A 391 24.58 10.47 6.95
C THR A 391 23.69 10.58 8.18
N SER A 392 23.39 11.79 8.69
CA SER A 392 22.42 11.95 9.79
C SER A 392 21.05 11.46 9.35
N LEU A 393 20.45 11.99 8.27
CA LEU A 393 19.13 11.55 7.80
C LEU A 393 19.02 10.02 7.58
N PHE A 394 20.07 9.38 7.06
CA PHE A 394 20.09 7.92 6.94
C PHE A 394 20.21 7.21 8.31
N THR A 395 21.05 7.72 9.21
CA THR A 395 21.24 7.17 10.57
C THR A 395 19.98 7.35 11.41
N ASP A 396 19.41 8.56 11.43
CA ASP A 396 18.18 8.91 12.14
C ASP A 396 17.00 8.07 11.60
N GLY A 397 16.92 7.90 10.28
CA GLY A 397 15.98 6.99 9.64
C GLY A 397 16.15 5.53 10.07
N LEU A 398 17.40 5.05 10.16
CA LEU A 398 17.74 3.71 10.65
C LEU A 398 17.40 3.53 12.14
N CYS A 399 17.64 4.55 12.97
CA CYS A 399 17.29 4.60 14.40
C CYS A 399 15.79 4.43 14.62
N GLU A 400 14.96 5.26 13.98
CA GLU A 400 13.50 5.19 14.11
C GLU A 400 12.93 3.82 13.67
N ARG A 401 13.62 3.14 12.75
CA ARG A 401 13.25 1.84 12.19
C ARG A 401 13.77 0.66 13.03
N LEU A 402 14.79 0.87 13.87
CA LEU A 402 15.38 -0.10 14.81
C LEU A 402 15.32 0.36 16.29
N PRO A 403 14.13 0.63 16.86
CA PRO A 403 13.97 1.27 18.17
C PRO A 403 14.44 0.44 19.38
N LYS A 404 14.89 -0.80 19.18
CA LYS A 404 15.46 -1.68 20.22
C LYS A 404 16.98 -1.85 20.12
N SER A 405 17.64 -1.19 19.17
CA SER A 405 19.08 -1.29 18.96
C SER A 405 19.82 -0.12 19.58
N LYS A 406 20.89 -0.38 20.34
CA LYS A 406 21.81 0.67 20.81
C LYS A 406 22.69 1.11 19.65
N ILE A 407 22.36 2.25 19.03
CA ILE A 407 23.14 2.82 17.92
C ILE A 407 24.19 3.77 18.51
N VAL A 408 25.46 3.51 18.20
CA VAL A 408 26.60 4.33 18.60
C VAL A 408 26.96 5.25 17.44
N LYS A 409 26.59 6.53 17.55
CA LYS A 409 26.92 7.55 16.53
C LYS A 409 28.31 8.13 16.81
N LEU A 410 29.27 7.84 15.95
CA LEU A 410 30.61 8.41 16.00
C LEU A 410 30.65 9.70 15.14
N ASP A 411 30.22 10.82 15.71
CA ASP A 411 30.19 12.14 15.06
C ASP A 411 31.54 12.89 15.11
N GLN A 412 32.63 12.21 15.49
CA GLN A 412 33.97 12.80 15.53
C GLN A 412 34.68 12.72 14.17
N GLN A 413 35.59 13.67 13.90
CA GLN A 413 36.49 13.60 12.75
C GLN A 413 37.48 12.45 12.96
N ILE A 414 37.23 11.32 12.31
CA ILE A 414 38.08 10.13 12.38
C ILE A 414 39.41 10.44 11.68
N ASP A 415 40.54 10.23 12.37
CA ASP A 415 41.85 10.16 11.72
C ASP A 415 41.88 8.90 10.85
N GLU A 416 41.85 9.09 9.52
CA GLU A 416 41.79 7.97 8.57
C GLU A 416 43.02 7.05 8.67
N TYR A 417 44.19 7.58 9.05
CA TYR A 417 45.42 6.81 9.19
C TYR A 417 45.41 5.95 10.46
N GLU A 418 45.00 6.50 11.60
CA GLU A 418 44.86 5.74 12.84
C GLU A 418 43.77 4.68 12.69
N PHE A 419 42.61 5.04 12.12
CA PHE A 419 41.52 4.11 11.85
C PHE A 419 41.94 2.95 10.94
N VAL A 420 42.65 3.22 9.84
CA VAL A 420 43.18 2.16 8.96
C VAL A 420 44.16 1.27 9.70
N ASN A 421 45.05 1.84 10.53
CA ASN A 421 46.05 1.05 11.24
C ASN A 421 45.46 0.17 12.34
N LYS A 422 44.46 0.68 13.07
CA LYS A 422 43.71 -0.05 14.10
C LYS A 422 42.79 -1.09 13.48
N LEU A 423 42.06 -0.77 12.41
CA LEU A 423 41.29 -1.76 11.67
C LEU A 423 42.20 -2.87 11.11
N ALA A 424 43.41 -2.53 10.65
CA ALA A 424 44.39 -3.51 10.22
C ALA A 424 44.97 -4.37 11.35
N SER A 425 45.07 -3.91 12.61
CA SER A 425 45.53 -4.79 13.70
C SER A 425 44.52 -5.89 14.01
N GLU A 426 43.22 -5.60 13.86
CA GLU A 426 42.13 -6.55 14.11
C GLU A 426 41.89 -7.58 12.99
N LEU A 427 42.65 -7.51 11.88
CA LEU A 427 42.56 -8.50 10.79
C LEU A 427 43.54 -9.64 11.01
N GLU A 428 43.04 -10.87 11.19
CA GLU A 428 43.87 -12.08 11.32
C GLU A 428 44.72 -12.38 10.07
N ASN A 429 44.18 -12.09 8.87
CA ASN A 429 44.81 -12.38 7.59
C ASN A 429 45.85 -11.30 7.18
N SER A 430 47.11 -11.71 7.00
CA SER A 430 48.23 -10.81 6.65
C SER A 430 48.13 -10.16 5.26
N GLU A 431 47.57 -10.86 4.28
CA GLU A 431 47.33 -10.31 2.94
C GLU A 431 46.28 -9.19 3.00
N GLN A 432 45.21 -9.37 3.79
CA GLN A 432 44.19 -8.34 4.01
C GLN A 432 44.75 -7.12 4.76
N ARG A 433 45.59 -7.33 5.80
CA ARG A 433 46.30 -6.25 6.50
C ARG A 433 47.13 -5.40 5.54
N ASN A 434 47.94 -6.07 4.72
CA ASN A 434 48.84 -5.40 3.79
C ASN A 434 48.07 -4.71 2.66
N ALA A 435 47.00 -5.34 2.13
CA ALA A 435 46.15 -4.73 1.11
C ALA A 435 45.49 -3.44 1.60
N LEU A 436 44.93 -3.43 2.82
CA LEU A 436 44.29 -2.26 3.42
C LEU A 436 45.30 -1.12 3.63
N ARG A 437 46.45 -1.41 4.28
CA ARG A 437 47.50 -0.41 4.54
C ARG A 437 48.12 0.15 3.26
N ASN A 438 48.46 -0.71 2.30
CA ASN A 438 49.11 -0.31 1.06
C ASN A 438 48.16 0.55 0.19
N ALA A 439 46.86 0.26 0.19
CA ALA A 439 45.90 1.07 -0.55
C ALA A 439 45.76 2.48 0.04
N PHE A 440 45.69 2.58 1.37
CA PHE A 440 45.71 3.88 2.03
C PHE A 440 47.02 4.66 1.77
N GLN A 441 48.18 4.00 1.81
CA GLN A 441 49.48 4.61 1.48
C GLN A 441 49.60 5.13 0.04
N ARG A 442 48.85 4.57 -0.92
CA ARG A 442 48.77 5.10 -2.29
C ARG A 442 47.91 6.35 -2.44
N GLY A 443 47.23 6.78 -1.38
CA GLY A 443 46.23 7.85 -1.44
C GLY A 443 44.89 7.39 -2.02
N ASP A 444 44.61 6.08 -2.05
CA ASP A 444 43.28 5.58 -2.40
C ASP A 444 42.30 6.07 -1.32
N LYS A 445 41.25 6.80 -1.73
CA LYS A 445 40.21 7.28 -0.79
C LYS A 445 39.72 6.12 0.07
N LEU A 446 39.77 6.25 1.40
CA LEU A 446 39.48 5.23 2.43
C LEU A 446 38.30 4.29 2.09
N LYS A 447 37.28 4.85 1.45
CA LYS A 447 36.12 4.16 0.92
C LYS A 447 36.44 2.94 0.02
N TYR A 448 37.41 3.00 -0.89
CA TYR A 448 37.75 1.88 -1.80
C TYR A 448 38.51 0.74 -1.09
N PRO A 449 39.57 1.00 -0.29
CA PRO A 449 40.20 -0.02 0.55
C PRO A 449 39.21 -0.76 1.46
N LEU A 450 38.29 -0.03 2.10
CA LEU A 450 37.26 -0.63 2.94
C LEU A 450 36.28 -1.48 2.12
N ARG A 451 35.79 -0.97 0.98
CA ARG A 451 34.92 -1.73 0.07
C ARG A 451 35.56 -3.07 -0.28
N ASP A 452 36.83 -3.07 -0.69
CA ASP A 452 37.50 -4.26 -1.19
C ASP A 452 37.86 -5.24 -0.07
N LEU A 453 38.26 -4.74 1.11
CA LEU A 453 38.44 -5.52 2.32
C LEU A 453 37.15 -6.24 2.73
N PHE A 454 36.06 -5.47 2.88
CA PHE A 454 34.80 -6.05 3.31
C PHE A 454 34.19 -6.94 2.23
N LYS A 455 34.28 -6.61 0.95
CA LYS A 455 33.85 -7.50 -0.14
C LYS A 455 34.57 -8.86 -0.12
N LYS A 456 35.87 -8.89 0.24
CA LYS A 456 36.62 -10.15 0.47
C LYS A 456 36.17 -10.91 1.74
N ARG A 457 35.52 -10.26 2.71
CA ARG A 457 35.01 -10.85 3.97
C ARG A 457 33.49 -11.08 3.97
N ASN A 458 32.74 -10.52 3.02
CA ASN A 458 31.29 -10.41 3.09
C ASN A 458 30.60 -11.59 2.40
N GLU A 459 30.27 -12.62 3.16
CA GLU A 459 29.45 -13.75 2.73
C GLU A 459 28.00 -13.35 2.35
N THR A 460 27.55 -12.14 2.69
CA THR A 460 26.14 -11.70 2.51
C THR A 460 25.81 -11.12 1.13
N GLY A 461 26.79 -11.00 0.21
CA GLY A 461 26.56 -10.56 -1.17
C GLY A 461 26.23 -9.07 -1.37
N LEU A 462 26.20 -8.26 -0.31
CA LEU A 462 25.98 -6.82 -0.43
C LEU A 462 27.23 -6.08 -0.92
N GLU A 463 27.13 -5.48 -2.11
CA GLU A 463 28.10 -4.54 -2.66
C GLU A 463 28.02 -3.17 -1.95
N PRO A 464 29.14 -2.61 -1.47
CA PRO A 464 29.14 -1.27 -0.86
C PRO A 464 28.76 -0.17 -1.87
N LEU A 465 27.73 0.60 -1.54
CA LEU A 465 27.18 1.65 -2.40
C LEU A 465 28.07 2.90 -2.41
N ASP A 466 28.45 3.39 -3.58
CA ASP A 466 29.14 4.68 -3.79
C ASP A 466 28.29 5.61 -4.68
N ILE A 467 27.68 6.65 -4.11
CA ILE A 467 26.74 7.56 -4.83
C ILE A 467 27.49 8.64 -5.63
N SER A 468 28.57 8.27 -6.33
CA SER A 468 29.42 9.20 -7.07
C SER A 468 28.90 9.53 -8.47
N LYS A 469 27.78 10.27 -8.56
CA LYS A 469 27.45 11.06 -9.78
C LYS A 469 27.03 12.51 -9.55
N ASN A 470 26.57 12.92 -8.37
CA ASN A 470 26.34 14.34 -8.05
C ASN A 470 26.48 14.74 -6.57
N THR A 471 26.76 13.80 -5.66
CA THR A 471 27.10 14.11 -4.26
C THR A 471 28.33 13.31 -3.85
N GLN A 472 29.32 13.98 -3.24
CA GLN A 472 30.57 13.34 -2.89
C GLN A 472 30.40 12.44 -1.65
N THR A 473 30.53 11.13 -1.91
CA THR A 473 30.80 10.05 -0.95
C THR A 473 29.67 9.73 0.02
N PHE A 474 29.03 8.58 -0.23
CA PHE A 474 28.54 7.68 0.80
C PHE A 474 29.25 6.35 0.60
N ILE A 475 29.64 5.66 1.66
CA ILE A 475 29.81 4.21 1.65
C ILE A 475 29.07 3.61 2.82
N LEU A 476 28.22 2.64 2.48
CA LEU A 476 27.54 1.76 3.39
C LEU A 476 28.21 0.39 3.30
N THR A 477 28.62 -0.17 4.43
CA THR A 477 29.10 -1.55 4.47
C THR A 477 28.55 -2.29 5.67
N ILE A 478 27.93 -3.45 5.42
CA ILE A 478 27.47 -4.37 6.46
C ILE A 478 28.54 -5.45 6.64
N PHE A 479 28.90 -5.72 7.89
CA PHE A 479 29.90 -6.72 8.26
C PHE A 479 29.33 -7.67 9.32
N SER A 480 29.85 -8.90 9.36
CA SER A 480 29.63 -9.87 10.43
C SER A 480 30.84 -9.92 11.35
N GLY A 481 30.59 -9.87 12.66
CA GLY A 481 31.64 -9.84 13.68
C GLY A 481 31.58 -8.56 14.51
N ALA A 482 31.96 -8.67 15.79
CA ALA A 482 31.92 -7.55 16.71
C ALA A 482 32.80 -6.40 16.22
N ILE A 483 32.23 -5.20 16.08
CA ILE A 483 33.03 -4.01 16.41
C ILE A 483 33.24 -4.10 17.91
N ALA A 484 34.47 -4.43 18.31
CA ALA A 484 34.90 -4.24 19.68
C ALA A 484 34.87 -2.75 20.01
N THR A 485 33.96 -2.34 20.90
CA THR A 485 34.02 -1.06 21.60
C THR A 485 34.32 -1.33 23.08
N TYR A 486 35.60 -1.25 23.40
CA TYR A 486 36.30 -1.35 24.69
C TYR A 486 37.67 -0.69 24.45
N GLU A 487 38.31 0.12 25.29
CA GLU A 487 38.04 0.88 26.55
C GLU A 487 39.19 1.93 26.62
N ASP A 488 39.17 3.08 27.32
CA ASP A 488 38.18 3.78 28.16
C ASP A 488 38.56 5.29 28.27
N SER A 489 37.61 6.20 28.55
CA SER A 489 37.74 7.50 29.28
C SER A 489 36.50 8.41 29.16
#